data_AF-A0A920R3T2-F1
#
_entry.id   AF-A0A920R3T2-F1
#
_cell.length_a   1.000
_cell.length_b   1.000
_cell.length_c   1.000
_cell.angle_alpha   90.00
_cell.angle_beta   90.00
_cell.angle_gamma   90.00
#
_symmetry.space_group_name_H-M   'P 1'
#
loop_
_entity.id
_entity.type
_entity.pdbx_description
1 polymer ?
#
loop_
_entity_poly.entity_id
_entity_poly.type
_entity_poly.pdbx_seq_one_letter_code
_entity_poly.pdbx_strand_id
1 'polypeptide(L)'
;MSPVYLNSQKLDSEKGESLFDFADSLSVRVPTSCGRTGECHECIVEIRKGSEAITPKTTSENFFRGDYRLACQAFVADPSAEIEFAILRRQPRILTSGLKRDIALRPSYTRIEQDVVFDSPKVQLLLINTPVRFMASQLIWELQPLS
;
A
#
# COMPACT_ATOMS: atom_id res chain seq x y z
N MET A 1 -21.64 -10.64 31.25
CA MET A 1 -20.51 -10.15 30.43
C MET A 1 -19.85 -11.37 29.84
N SER A 2 -19.77 -11.43 28.52
CA SER A 2 -19.10 -12.50 27.78
C SER A 2 -17.76 -12.01 27.24
N PRO A 3 -16.74 -12.88 27.14
CA PRO A 3 -15.46 -12.48 26.58
C PRO A 3 -15.50 -12.23 25.06
N VAL A 4 -14.85 -11.14 24.65
CA VAL A 4 -14.36 -10.95 23.28
C VAL A 4 -12.89 -11.34 23.22
N TYR A 5 -12.53 -12.16 22.25
CA TYR A 5 -11.17 -12.61 21.99
C TYR A 5 -10.58 -11.94 20.75
N LEU A 6 -9.52 -11.16 20.94
CA LEU A 6 -8.67 -10.66 19.86
C LEU A 6 -7.33 -11.41 19.88
N ASN A 7 -7.05 -12.24 18.88
CA ASN A 7 -5.81 -13.04 18.82
C ASN A 7 -5.50 -13.81 20.13
N SER A 8 -6.53 -14.34 20.81
CA SER A 8 -6.45 -15.03 22.12
C SER A 8 -6.34 -14.14 23.38
N GLN A 9 -6.44 -12.80 23.26
CA GLN A 9 -6.54 -11.89 24.41
C GLN A 9 -8.01 -11.57 24.71
N LYS A 10 -8.41 -11.71 25.98
CA LYS A 10 -9.80 -11.58 26.45
C LYS A 10 -10.08 -10.18 26.99
N LEU A 11 -11.15 -9.55 26.49
CA LEU A 11 -11.79 -8.37 27.08
C LEU A 11 -13.27 -8.64 27.39
N ASP A 12 -13.83 -7.91 28.35
CA ASP A 12 -15.27 -7.86 28.53
C ASP A 12 -15.89 -6.98 27.43
N SER A 13 -17.03 -7.42 26.89
CA SER A 13 -17.73 -6.69 25.84
C SER A 13 -18.89 -5.87 26.35
N GLU A 14 -18.99 -4.62 25.88
CA GLU A 14 -20.19 -3.81 26.01
C GLU A 14 -20.96 -3.73 24.69
N LYS A 15 -22.29 -3.63 24.79
CA LYS A 15 -23.15 -3.49 23.62
C LYS A 15 -22.86 -2.14 22.93
N GLY A 16 -22.68 -2.18 21.62
CA GLY A 16 -22.42 -0.98 20.82
C GLY A 16 -20.93 -0.61 20.68
N GLU A 17 -20.01 -1.33 21.33
CA GLU A 17 -18.58 -1.21 21.03
C GLU A 17 -18.27 -1.82 19.67
N SER A 18 -17.41 -1.16 18.89
CA SER A 18 -16.94 -1.70 17.62
C SER A 18 -15.76 -2.65 17.84
N LEU A 19 -15.58 -3.62 16.93
CA LEU A 19 -14.36 -4.46 16.93
C LEU A 19 -13.07 -3.64 16.80
N PHE A 20 -13.16 -2.42 16.25
CA PHE A 20 -12.06 -1.45 16.24
C PHE A 20 -11.75 -0.94 17.65
N ASP A 21 -12.76 -0.62 18.45
CA ASP A 21 -12.59 -0.13 19.83
C ASP A 21 -11.94 -1.20 20.72
N PHE A 22 -12.33 -2.48 20.54
CA PHE A 22 -11.65 -3.60 21.21
C PHE A 22 -10.16 -3.67 20.85
N ALA A 23 -9.82 -3.47 19.57
CA ALA A 23 -8.44 -3.49 19.12
C ALA A 23 -7.63 -2.32 19.69
N ASP A 24 -8.22 -1.12 19.74
CA ASP A 24 -7.59 0.06 20.34
C ASP A 24 -7.36 -0.13 21.85
N SER A 25 -8.34 -0.68 22.58
CA SER A 25 -8.21 -1.01 24.00
C SER A 25 -7.07 -1.99 24.29
N LEU A 26 -6.79 -2.90 23.35
CA LEU A 26 -5.66 -3.83 23.41
C LEU A 26 -4.36 -3.27 22.82
N SER A 27 -4.32 -1.99 22.45
CA SER A 27 -3.19 -1.35 21.77
C SER A 27 -2.75 -2.08 20.48
N VAL A 28 -3.69 -2.77 19.83
CA VAL A 28 -3.47 -3.51 18.60
C VAL A 28 -3.78 -2.60 17.41
N ARG A 29 -2.73 -2.22 16.67
CA ARG A 29 -2.89 -1.36 15.48
C ARG A 29 -3.79 -2.02 14.43
N VAL A 30 -4.92 -1.36 14.14
CA VAL A 30 -5.78 -1.61 12.97
C VAL A 30 -5.53 -0.51 11.92
N PRO A 31 -5.28 -0.85 10.64
CA PRO A 31 -5.15 0.15 9.58
C PRO A 31 -6.44 0.97 9.39
N THR A 32 -6.30 2.30 9.29
CA THR A 32 -7.42 3.21 9.00
C THR A 32 -6.92 4.54 8.44
N SER A 33 -7.56 5.02 7.37
CA SER A 33 -7.31 6.34 6.77
C SER A 33 -8.57 7.21 6.71
N CYS A 34 -9.76 6.63 6.87
CA CYS A 34 -11.05 7.34 6.77
C CYS A 34 -11.63 7.79 8.12
N GLY A 35 -10.93 7.57 9.23
CA GLY A 35 -11.47 7.91 10.55
C GLY A 35 -12.71 7.09 10.92
N ARG A 36 -12.77 5.82 10.52
CA ARG A 36 -13.81 4.84 10.90
C ARG A 36 -15.18 5.01 10.21
N THR A 37 -15.28 5.79 9.14
CA THR A 37 -16.53 5.94 8.34
C THR A 37 -16.89 4.69 7.51
N GLY A 38 -15.93 3.79 7.31
CA GLY A 38 -16.11 2.58 6.49
C GLY A 38 -15.75 2.76 5.01
N GLU A 39 -15.25 3.92 4.59
CA GLU A 39 -14.97 4.22 3.18
C GLU A 39 -13.58 3.77 2.68
N CYS A 40 -12.59 3.65 3.58
CA CYS A 40 -11.21 3.28 3.17
C CYS A 40 -11.00 1.77 2.93
N HIS A 41 -11.86 0.93 3.50
CA HIS A 41 -11.76 -0.54 3.44
C HIS A 41 -10.45 -1.16 3.98
N GLU A 42 -9.74 -0.46 4.88
CA GLU A 42 -8.44 -0.92 5.39
C GLU A 42 -8.54 -1.72 6.70
N CYS A 43 -9.56 -1.45 7.51
CA CYS A 43 -9.74 -2.03 8.85
C CYS A 43 -10.36 -3.44 8.81
N ILE A 44 -9.81 -4.32 7.96
CA ILE A 44 -10.36 -5.64 7.70
C ILE A 44 -10.09 -6.58 8.89
N VAL A 45 -11.15 -7.24 9.34
CA VAL A 45 -11.09 -8.31 10.33
C VAL A 45 -11.77 -9.58 9.81
N GLU A 46 -11.29 -10.71 10.28
CA GLU A 46 -11.89 -12.03 10.08
C GLU A 46 -12.63 -12.43 11.36
N ILE A 47 -13.91 -12.72 11.26
CA ILE A 47 -14.72 -13.23 12.38
C ILE A 47 -14.53 -14.75 12.42
N ARG A 48 -14.00 -15.26 13.53
CA ARG A 48 -13.79 -16.70 13.75
C ARG A 48 -14.97 -17.33 14.50
N LYS A 49 -15.62 -16.57 15.37
CA LYS A 49 -16.77 -17.00 16.17
C LYS A 49 -17.66 -15.80 16.52
N GLY A 50 -18.97 -16.04 16.68
CA GLY A 50 -19.91 -15.03 17.14
C GLY A 50 -20.34 -14.04 16.06
N SER A 51 -20.44 -14.49 14.80
CA SER A 51 -20.90 -13.66 13.67
C SER A 51 -22.32 -13.13 13.84
N GLU A 52 -23.14 -13.86 14.58
CA GLU A 52 -24.52 -13.57 14.95
C GLU A 52 -24.63 -12.57 16.11
N ALA A 53 -23.56 -12.40 16.88
CA ALA A 53 -23.48 -11.50 18.02
C ALA A 53 -23.04 -10.08 17.64
N ILE A 54 -22.73 -9.85 16.36
CA ILE A 54 -22.37 -8.55 15.80
C ILE A 54 -23.45 -8.03 14.86
N THR A 55 -23.46 -6.71 14.63
CA THR A 55 -24.40 -6.06 13.73
C THR A 55 -24.37 -6.65 12.31
N PRO A 56 -25.50 -6.65 11.57
CA PRO A 56 -25.51 -7.04 10.16
C PRO A 56 -24.53 -6.23 9.31
N LYS A 57 -24.14 -6.78 8.15
CA LYS A 57 -23.25 -6.10 7.21
C LYS A 57 -23.87 -4.79 6.71
N THR A 58 -23.09 -3.72 6.71
CA THR A 58 -23.50 -2.43 6.11
C THR A 58 -23.27 -2.44 4.59
N THR A 59 -23.76 -1.42 3.88
CA THR A 59 -23.54 -1.27 2.43
C THR A 59 -22.06 -1.19 2.07
N SER A 60 -21.25 -0.57 2.93
CA SER A 60 -19.79 -0.50 2.82
C SER A 60 -19.13 -1.88 2.90
N GLU A 61 -19.82 -2.90 3.41
CA GLU A 61 -19.27 -4.25 3.57
C GLU A 61 -19.72 -5.23 2.46
N ASN A 62 -20.52 -4.77 1.49
CA ASN A 62 -21.14 -5.64 0.46
C ASN A 62 -20.14 -6.42 -0.42
N PHE A 63 -18.92 -5.91 -0.56
CA PHE A 63 -17.89 -6.57 -1.38
C PHE A 63 -17.15 -7.69 -0.61
N PHE A 64 -17.25 -7.75 0.72
CA PHE A 64 -16.65 -8.83 1.49
C PHE A 64 -17.47 -10.12 1.35
N ARG A 65 -16.79 -11.21 1.00
CA ARG A 65 -17.34 -12.57 1.02
C ARG A 65 -16.93 -13.27 2.32
N GLY A 66 -17.68 -14.29 2.72
CA GLY A 66 -17.41 -15.04 3.95
C GLY A 66 -17.44 -14.18 5.22
N ASP A 67 -16.54 -14.51 6.15
CA ASP A 67 -16.52 -13.99 7.52
C ASP A 67 -15.69 -12.72 7.70
N TYR A 68 -15.37 -12.03 6.60
CA TYR A 68 -14.67 -10.76 6.64
C TYR A 68 -15.62 -9.58 6.88
N ARG A 69 -15.19 -8.67 7.75
CA ARG A 69 -15.91 -7.45 8.16
C ARG A 69 -14.97 -6.25 8.24
N LEU A 70 -15.52 -5.05 8.23
CA LEU A 70 -14.81 -3.84 8.63
C LEU A 70 -14.91 -3.69 10.15
N ALA A 71 -13.78 -3.62 10.84
CA ALA A 71 -13.75 -3.48 12.30
C ALA A 71 -14.52 -2.25 12.79
N CYS A 72 -14.54 -1.18 11.99
CA CYS A 72 -15.26 0.05 12.33
C CYS A 72 -16.77 0.02 12.03
N GLN A 73 -17.28 -1.05 11.42
CA GLN A 73 -18.71 -1.22 11.08
C GLN A 73 -19.33 -2.45 11.76
N ALA A 74 -18.49 -3.34 12.31
CA ALA A 74 -18.91 -4.46 13.11
C ALA A 74 -18.99 -4.05 14.58
N PHE A 75 -20.21 -3.91 15.09
CA PHE A 75 -20.50 -3.55 16.48
C PHE A 75 -21.08 -4.74 17.23
N VAL A 76 -20.80 -4.85 18.53
CA VAL A 76 -21.38 -5.86 19.39
C VAL A 76 -22.89 -5.61 19.55
N ALA A 77 -23.70 -6.53 19.06
CA ALA A 77 -25.16 -6.51 19.20
C ALA A 77 -25.62 -7.31 20.42
N ASP A 78 -24.95 -8.43 20.70
CA ASP A 78 -25.20 -9.30 21.85
C ASP A 78 -23.91 -9.49 22.70
N PRO A 79 -23.77 -8.77 23.84
CA PRO A 79 -22.60 -8.88 24.72
C PRO A 79 -22.62 -10.13 25.61
N SER A 80 -23.62 -11.01 25.47
CA SER A 80 -23.69 -12.30 26.18
C SER A 80 -23.09 -13.46 25.39
N ALA A 81 -22.89 -13.27 24.08
CA ALA A 81 -22.27 -14.25 23.20
C ALA A 81 -20.75 -14.07 23.15
N GLU A 82 -20.03 -15.15 22.85
CA GLU A 82 -18.58 -15.15 22.70
C GLU A 82 -18.20 -14.75 21.26
N ILE A 83 -17.36 -13.73 21.12
CA ILE A 83 -16.90 -13.22 19.83
C ILE A 83 -15.39 -13.42 19.73
N GLU A 84 -14.95 -14.11 18.68
CA GLU A 84 -13.52 -14.24 18.36
C GLU A 84 -13.26 -13.64 16.98
N PHE A 85 -12.26 -12.75 16.89
CA PHE A 85 -11.86 -12.17 15.61
C PHE A 85 -10.35 -11.98 15.50
N ALA A 86 -9.87 -11.89 14.27
CA ALA A 86 -8.48 -11.64 13.95
C ALA A 86 -8.34 -10.43 13.01
N ILE A 87 -7.34 -9.59 13.26
CA ILE A 87 -7.06 -8.43 12.41
C ILE A 87 -6.17 -8.87 11.25
N LEU A 88 -6.61 -8.59 10.02
CA LEU A 88 -5.85 -8.92 8.83
C LEU A 88 -4.73 -7.89 8.63
N ARG A 89 -3.52 -8.21 9.10
CA ARG A 89 -2.36 -7.33 8.93
C ARG A 89 -1.72 -7.53 7.57
N ARG A 90 -1.83 -6.53 6.70
CA ARG A 90 -0.93 -6.37 5.55
C ARG A 90 0.28 -5.54 5.99
N GLN A 91 1.19 -6.12 6.75
CA GLN A 91 2.47 -5.46 7.00
C GLN A 91 3.33 -5.56 5.74
N PRO A 92 3.73 -4.43 5.13
CA PRO A 92 4.70 -4.46 4.03
C PRO A 92 5.97 -5.16 4.52
N ARG A 93 6.41 -6.18 3.81
CA ARG A 93 7.68 -6.85 4.08
C ARG A 93 8.64 -6.49 2.96
N ILE A 94 9.83 -6.02 3.33
CA ILE A 94 10.92 -5.82 2.36
C ILE A 94 11.30 -7.20 1.83
N LEU A 95 11.29 -7.35 0.52
CA LEU A 95 11.83 -8.54 -0.13
C LEU A 95 13.35 -8.58 0.12
N THR A 96 13.80 -9.45 1.03
CA THR A 96 15.22 -9.52 1.45
C THR A 96 16.09 -10.33 0.50
N SER A 97 15.49 -11.06 -0.44
CA SER A 97 16.19 -11.87 -1.42
C SER A 97 15.45 -11.81 -2.76
N GLY A 98 16.22 -11.75 -3.84
CA GLY A 98 15.70 -11.70 -5.20
C GLY A 98 16.70 -12.31 -6.15
N LEU A 99 16.26 -12.57 -7.38
CA LEU A 99 17.13 -13.15 -8.39
C LEU A 99 18.19 -12.13 -8.83
N LYS A 100 19.45 -12.36 -8.47
CA LYS A 100 20.57 -11.61 -9.04
C LYS A 100 20.85 -12.17 -10.43
N ARG A 101 20.75 -11.32 -11.44
CA ARG A 101 21.19 -11.63 -12.80
C ARG A 101 22.43 -10.83 -13.09
N ASP A 102 23.44 -11.49 -13.65
CA ASP A 102 24.55 -10.79 -14.26
C ASP A 102 24.07 -10.26 -15.61
N ILE A 103 23.95 -8.94 -15.71
CA ILE A 103 23.47 -8.25 -16.90
C ILE A 103 24.48 -7.17 -17.22
N ALA A 104 24.99 -7.19 -18.46
CA ALA A 104 25.81 -6.11 -18.96
C ALA A 104 25.02 -4.80 -18.94
N LEU A 105 25.44 -3.86 -18.09
CA LEU A 105 24.81 -2.55 -18.00
C LEU A 105 25.07 -1.78 -19.30
N ARG A 106 23.99 -1.34 -19.95
CA ARG A 106 24.03 -0.40 -21.08
C ARG A 106 23.21 0.84 -20.71
N PRO A 107 23.68 1.65 -19.75
CA PRO A 107 22.93 2.81 -19.31
C PRO A 107 22.92 3.87 -20.42
N SER A 108 21.79 4.56 -20.59
CA SER A 108 21.70 5.67 -21.54
C SER A 108 22.56 6.87 -21.14
N TYR A 109 22.96 6.95 -19.87
CA TYR A 109 23.81 8.02 -19.35
C TYR A 109 24.98 7.40 -18.60
N THR A 110 26.18 7.89 -18.89
CA THR A 110 27.39 7.49 -18.19
C THR A 110 28.06 8.71 -17.60
N ARG A 111 28.54 8.59 -16.36
CA ARG A 111 29.36 9.64 -15.75
C ARG A 111 30.82 9.44 -16.14
N ILE A 112 31.41 10.45 -16.75
CA ILE A 112 32.82 10.50 -17.10
C ILE A 112 33.41 11.70 -16.37
N GLU A 113 34.31 11.45 -15.41
CA GLU A 113 34.87 12.47 -14.52
C GLU A 113 33.78 13.33 -13.83
N GLN A 114 33.67 14.61 -14.21
CA GLN A 114 32.72 15.56 -13.66
C GLN A 114 31.44 15.71 -14.51
N ASP A 115 31.37 14.99 -15.63
CA ASP A 115 30.32 15.15 -16.64
C ASP A 115 29.38 13.95 -16.71
N VAL A 116 28.13 14.24 -17.10
CA VAL A 116 27.13 13.22 -17.44
C VAL A 116 26.95 13.23 -18.95
N VAL A 117 27.26 12.11 -19.59
CA VAL A 117 27.22 11.97 -21.05
C VAL A 117 26.06 11.06 -21.43
N PHE A 118 25.25 11.52 -22.39
CA PHE A 118 24.22 10.70 -23.01
C PHE A 118 24.81 9.87 -24.16
N ASP A 119 24.68 8.55 -24.06
CA ASP A 119 25.18 7.61 -25.06
C ASP A 119 24.08 7.32 -26.09
N SER A 120 24.10 8.07 -27.20
CA SER A 120 23.20 7.87 -28.35
C SER A 120 24.02 7.56 -29.60
N PRO A 121 23.61 6.57 -30.41
CA PRO A 121 24.32 6.18 -31.63
C PRO A 121 24.35 7.27 -32.72
N LYS A 122 23.64 8.39 -32.53
CA LYS A 122 23.61 9.50 -33.50
C LYS A 122 24.33 10.77 -33.03
N VAL A 123 24.53 10.98 -31.71
CA VAL A 123 25.15 12.18 -31.13
C VAL A 123 25.64 11.88 -29.71
N GLN A 124 26.91 12.15 -29.38
CA GLN A 124 27.37 12.24 -27.99
C GLN A 124 27.09 13.65 -27.45
N LEU A 125 26.26 13.74 -26.41
CA LEU A 125 25.90 15.00 -25.75
C LEU A 125 26.47 15.02 -24.33
N LEU A 126 27.35 15.99 -24.08
CA LEU A 126 27.90 16.34 -22.76
C LEU A 126 26.89 17.25 -22.03
N LEU A 127 26.25 16.74 -20.97
CA LEU A 127 25.40 17.52 -20.08
C LEU A 127 26.26 17.99 -18.90
N ILE A 128 27.03 19.06 -19.15
CA ILE A 128 27.86 19.72 -18.14
C ILE A 128 26.94 20.60 -17.27
N ASN A 129 27.32 20.80 -16.01
CA ASN A 129 26.76 21.79 -15.08
C ASN A 129 27.07 23.26 -15.50
N THR A 130 27.01 23.56 -16.79
CA THR A 130 27.12 24.89 -17.42
C THR A 130 26.00 25.03 -18.46
N PRO A 131 25.47 26.25 -18.71
CA PRO A 131 24.28 26.43 -19.53
C PRO A 131 24.53 25.86 -20.93
N VAL A 132 23.65 24.96 -21.35
CA VAL A 132 23.69 24.19 -22.60
C VAL A 132 24.13 25.08 -23.76
N ARG A 133 25.42 25.03 -24.13
CA ARG A 133 25.93 25.68 -25.33
C ARG A 133 26.18 24.60 -26.35
N PHE A 134 25.22 24.45 -27.27
CA PHE A 134 25.34 23.62 -28.46
C PHE A 134 26.62 24.00 -29.22
N MET A 135 27.62 23.12 -29.23
CA MET A 135 28.71 23.18 -30.20
C MET A 135 28.23 22.52 -31.50
N ALA A 136 27.45 23.26 -32.28
CA ALA A 136 27.24 22.94 -33.69
C ALA A 136 28.53 23.32 -34.44
N SER A 137 29.49 22.38 -34.50
CA SER A 137 30.64 22.52 -35.39
C SER A 137 30.16 22.30 -36.82
N GLN A 138 30.38 23.34 -37.63
CA GLN A 138 30.14 23.44 -39.05
C GLN A 138 30.55 22.18 -39.82
N LEU A 139 29.60 21.58 -40.53
CA LEU A 139 29.77 21.00 -41.86
C LEU A 139 28.37 20.69 -42.41
N ILE A 140 28.21 20.80 -43.74
CA ILE A 140 26.98 20.64 -44.54
C ILE A 140 26.21 21.95 -44.77
N TRP A 141 26.86 22.85 -45.51
CA TRP A 141 26.19 23.62 -46.57
C TRP A 141 26.27 22.78 -47.86
N GLU A 142 25.12 22.39 -48.40
CA GLU A 142 24.81 22.09 -49.82
C GLU A 142 23.69 21.06 -49.92
N LEU A 143 22.45 21.53 -49.98
CA LEU A 143 21.37 20.83 -50.68
C LEU A 143 20.63 21.87 -51.52
N GLN A 144 20.87 21.81 -52.84
CA GLN A 144 20.05 22.48 -53.85
C GLN A 144 18.59 22.02 -53.72
N PRO A 145 17.59 22.90 -53.86
CA PRO A 145 16.22 22.47 -54.02
C PRO A 145 15.99 21.99 -55.46
N LEU A 146 15.40 20.80 -55.58
CA LEU A 146 14.72 20.35 -56.79
C LEU A 146 13.47 21.21 -57.00
N SER A 147 13.54 22.16 -57.94
CA SER A 147 12.58 22.45 -59.02
C SER A 147 12.95 23.76 -59.71
#